data_AF-A0A1C5E0J9-F1
#
_entry.id   AF-A0A1C5E0J9-F1
#
_cell.length_a   1.000
_cell.length_b   1.000
_cell.length_c   1.000
_cell.angle_alpha   90.00
_cell.angle_beta   90.00
_cell.angle_gamma   90.00
#
_symmetry.space_group_name_H-M   'P 1'
#
loop_
_entity.id
_entity.type
_entity.pdbx_description
1 polymer ?
#
loop_
_entity_poly.entity_id
_entity_poly.type
_entity_poly.pdbx_seq_one_letter_code
_entity_poly.pdbx_strand_id
1 'polypeptide(L)'
;MTIMTISTSAGPITVDTTEPVAGLHVYEIPADVSPLSEYRWILAHHEGRALAAFKSFDDATKAANAVSTYADWSRNAMTAANEISFGGNAERFGFQLMAHGGQHPNA
;
A
#
# COMPACT_ATOMS: atom_id res chain seq x y z
N MET A 1 -14.82 -6.22 5.71
CA MET A 1 -14.29 -6.21 4.33
C MET A 1 -14.93 -5.05 3.61
N THR A 2 -14.10 -4.20 3.02
CA THR A 2 -14.52 -3.02 2.26
C THR A 2 -14.15 -3.27 0.81
N ILE A 3 -14.90 -2.72 -0.14
CA ILE A 3 -14.58 -2.82 -1.57
C ILE A 3 -13.92 -1.53 -2.05
N MET A 4 -12.89 -1.65 -2.89
CA MET A 4 -12.18 -0.52 -3.47
C MET A 4 -12.10 -0.67 -4.98
N THR A 5 -12.32 0.42 -5.70
CA THR A 5 -12.07 0.48 -7.14
C THR A 5 -10.64 0.94 -7.39
N ILE A 6 -9.87 0.12 -8.10
CA ILE A 6 -8.50 0.43 -8.50
C ILE A 6 -8.41 0.59 -10.01
N SER A 7 -7.58 1.52 -10.47
CA SER A 7 -7.33 1.74 -11.90
C SER A 7 -6.19 0.83 -12.38
N THR A 8 -6.47 0.01 -13.39
CA THR A 8 -5.47 -0.85 -14.05
C THR A 8 -5.33 -0.45 -15.52
N SER A 9 -4.33 -1.00 -16.21
CA SER A 9 -4.17 -0.82 -17.67
C SER A 9 -5.34 -1.36 -18.48
N ALA A 10 -6.09 -2.33 -17.95
CA ALA A 10 -7.29 -2.89 -18.56
C ALA A 10 -8.58 -2.12 -18.22
N GLY A 11 -8.49 -1.10 -17.35
CA GLY A 11 -9.62 -0.32 -16.85
C GLY A 11 -9.81 -0.45 -15.33
N PRO A 12 -10.82 0.22 -14.77
CA PRO A 12 -11.13 0.14 -13.35
C PRO A 12 -11.69 -1.25 -12.99
N ILE A 13 -11.21 -1.81 -11.89
CA ILE A 13 -11.72 -3.07 -11.32
C ILE A 13 -12.03 -2.88 -9.84
N THR A 14 -12.92 -3.70 -9.29
CA THR A 14 -13.23 -3.72 -7.86
C THR A 14 -12.51 -4.88 -7.19
N VAL A 15 -11.85 -4.60 -6.08
CA VAL A 15 -11.15 -5.59 -5.25
C VAL A 15 -11.64 -5.50 -3.81
N ASP A 16 -11.57 -6.62 -3.10
CA ASP A 16 -11.71 -6.63 -1.65
C ASP A 16 -10.47 -6.01 -1.02
N THR A 17 -10.71 -5.14 -0.03
CA THR A 17 -9.64 -4.50 0.74
C THR A 17 -9.87 -4.66 2.23
N THR A 18 -8.77 -4.64 2.95
CA THR A 18 -8.70 -4.56 4.41
C THR A 18 -8.00 -3.26 4.81
N GLU A 19 -8.34 -2.74 5.98
CA GLU A 19 -7.77 -1.50 6.50
C GLU A 19 -7.08 -1.81 7.85
N PRO A 20 -5.86 -2.35 7.84
CA PRO A 20 -5.16 -2.71 9.09
C PRO A 20 -4.78 -1.48 9.93
N VAL A 21 -4.63 -0.32 9.29
CA VAL A 21 -4.36 0.98 9.91
C VAL A 21 -5.29 1.99 9.23
N ALA A 22 -5.90 2.89 9.99
CA ALA A 22 -6.82 3.89 9.44
C ALA A 22 -6.18 4.66 8.28
N GLY A 23 -6.78 4.60 7.10
CA GLY A 23 -6.31 5.23 5.87
C GLY A 23 -5.26 4.46 5.06
N LEU A 24 -4.83 3.28 5.54
CA LEU A 24 -3.99 2.34 4.80
C LEU A 24 -4.79 1.10 4.41
N HIS A 25 -4.85 0.85 3.12
CA HIS A 25 -5.56 -0.27 2.51
C HIS A 25 -4.59 -1.36 2.05
N VAL A 26 -4.96 -2.61 2.29
CA VAL A 26 -4.28 -3.80 1.76
C VAL A 26 -5.27 -4.61 0.93
N TYR A 27 -4.92 -4.82 -0.34
CA TYR A 27 -5.72 -5.60 -1.29
C TYR A 27 -4.83 -6.44 -2.22
N GLU A 28 -5.42 -7.46 -2.83
CA GLU A 28 -4.74 -8.30 -3.82
C GLU A 28 -5.09 -7.84 -5.25
N ILE A 29 -4.09 -7.78 -6.13
CA ILE A 29 -4.29 -7.63 -7.57
C ILE A 29 -4.69 -8.99 -8.16
N PRO A 30 -5.87 -9.08 -8.81
CA PRO A 30 -6.33 -10.30 -9.44
C PRO A 30 -5.32 -10.91 -10.42
N ALA A 31 -5.29 -12.25 -10.50
CA ALA A 31 -4.32 -12.99 -11.31
C ALA A 31 -4.39 -12.66 -12.80
N ASP A 32 -5.58 -12.37 -13.32
CA ASP A 32 -5.83 -11.97 -14.71
C ASP A 32 -5.30 -10.58 -15.06
N VAL A 33 -5.17 -9.68 -14.08
CA VAL A 33 -4.66 -8.32 -14.27
C VAL A 33 -3.14 -8.30 -14.40
N SER A 34 -2.44 -9.12 -13.62
CA SER A 34 -0.97 -9.22 -13.64
C SER A 34 -0.51 -10.66 -13.51
N PRO A 35 -0.67 -11.53 -14.52
CA PRO A 35 -0.51 -12.98 -14.39
C PRO A 35 0.91 -13.42 -14.05
N LEU A 36 1.92 -12.60 -14.32
CA LEU A 36 3.33 -12.94 -14.10
C LEU A 36 3.92 -12.33 -12.82
N SER A 37 3.22 -11.40 -12.14
CA SER A 37 3.76 -10.81 -10.91
C SER A 37 3.50 -11.71 -9.70
N GLU A 38 4.56 -11.99 -8.94
CA GLU A 38 4.48 -12.63 -7.63
C GLU A 38 4.09 -11.61 -6.54
N TYR A 39 4.16 -10.31 -6.81
CA TYR A 39 3.90 -9.23 -5.85
C TYR A 39 2.48 -8.69 -6.02
N ARG A 40 1.50 -9.50 -5.60
CA ARG A 40 0.07 -9.20 -5.82
C ARG A 40 -0.56 -8.39 -4.71
N TRP A 41 0.03 -8.37 -3.52
CA TRP A 41 -0.55 -7.70 -2.35
C TRP A 41 -0.07 -6.25 -2.30
N ILE A 42 -0.97 -5.30 -2.46
CA ILE A 42 -0.65 -3.88 -2.50
C ILE A 42 -0.99 -3.26 -1.16
N LEU A 43 -0.02 -2.56 -0.57
CA LEU A 43 -0.28 -1.56 0.45
C LEU A 43 -0.47 -0.22 -0.23
N ALA A 44 -1.62 0.41 -0.03
CA ALA A 44 -1.95 1.70 -0.62
C ALA A 44 -2.55 2.65 0.41
N HIS A 45 -2.40 3.93 0.15
CA HIS A 45 -3.20 4.97 0.76
C HIS A 45 -4.68 4.84 0.33
N HIS A 46 -5.62 5.21 1.18
CA HIS A 46 -7.06 5.16 0.87
C HIS A 46 -7.47 6.00 -0.35
N GLU A 47 -6.70 7.04 -0.72
CA GLU A 47 -6.88 7.79 -1.98
C GLU A 47 -6.32 7.07 -3.23
N GLY A 48 -5.94 5.79 -3.12
CA GLY A 48 -5.48 4.97 -4.24
C GLY A 48 -3.99 5.09 -4.58
N ARG A 49 -3.19 5.76 -3.75
CA ARG A 49 -1.73 5.85 -3.96
C ARG A 49 -1.06 4.58 -3.43
N ALA A 50 -0.60 3.72 -4.34
CA ALA A 50 0.16 2.54 -3.94
C ALA A 50 1.51 2.93 -3.33
N LEU A 51 1.84 2.31 -2.20
CA LEU A 51 3.07 2.55 -1.44
C LEU A 51 4.11 1.46 -1.74
N ALA A 52 3.70 0.19 -1.71
CA ALA A 52 4.54 -0.96 -2.07
C ALA A 52 3.70 -2.18 -2.47
N ALA A 53 4.33 -3.13 -3.16
CA ALA A 53 3.76 -4.44 -3.48
C ALA A 53 4.49 -5.56 -2.72
N PHE A 54 3.77 -6.61 -2.34
CA PHE A 54 4.21 -7.70 -1.47
C PHE A 54 3.77 -9.06 -2.02
N LYS A 55 4.49 -10.13 -1.65
CA LYS A 55 4.14 -11.50 -2.02
C LYS A 55 2.98 -12.07 -1.21
N SER A 56 2.72 -11.52 -0.03
CA SER A 56 1.69 -12.03 0.87
C SER A 56 0.89 -10.91 1.55
N PHE A 57 -0.35 -11.24 1.92
CA PHE A 57 -1.23 -10.39 2.72
C PHE A 57 -0.60 -10.02 4.07
N ASP A 58 0.04 -10.99 4.72
CA ASP A 58 0.64 -10.84 6.04
C ASP A 58 1.81 -9.85 6.02
N ASP A 59 2.67 -9.92 5.00
CA ASP A 59 3.78 -8.98 4.81
C ASP A 59 3.27 -7.55 4.59
N ALA A 60 2.27 -7.36 3.72
CA ALA A 60 1.66 -6.06 3.47
C ALA A 60 1.00 -5.49 4.75
N THR A 61 0.33 -6.33 5.53
CA THR A 61 -0.30 -5.96 6.79
C THR A 61 0.74 -5.58 7.85
N LYS A 62 1.84 -6.34 7.97
CA LYS A 62 2.94 -6.02 8.88
C LYS A 62 3.62 -4.70 8.49
N ALA A 63 3.84 -4.49 7.20
CA ALA A 63 4.37 -3.23 6.69
C ALA A 63 3.47 -2.04 7.02
N ALA A 64 2.15 -2.17 6.84
CA ALA A 64 1.18 -1.13 7.19
C ALA A 64 1.29 -0.73 8.67
N ASN A 65 1.36 -1.72 9.57
CA ASN A 65 1.54 -1.48 10.99
C ASN A 65 2.89 -0.81 11.31
N ALA A 66 3.97 -1.23 10.65
CA ALA A 66 5.31 -0.68 10.87
C ALA A 66 5.44 0.80 10.48
N VAL A 67 4.71 1.24 9.45
CA VAL A 67 4.73 2.63 8.97
C VAL A 67 3.62 3.49 9.56
N SER A 68 2.75 2.91 10.40
CA SER A 68 1.55 3.57 10.94
C SER A 68 1.84 4.87 11.69
N THR A 69 2.99 4.98 12.35
CA THR A 69 3.35 6.14 13.18
C THR A 69 4.06 7.26 12.41
N TYR A 70 4.31 7.10 11.11
CA TYR A 70 5.07 8.09 10.33
C TYR A 70 4.21 9.22 9.76
N ALA A 71 2.88 9.04 9.73
CA ALA A 71 1.90 10.03 9.33
C ALA A 71 0.52 9.69 9.89
N ASP A 72 -0.38 10.67 9.92
CA ASP A 72 -1.81 10.41 9.99
C ASP A 72 -2.33 10.01 8.60
N TRP A 73 -2.37 8.70 8.36
CA TRP A 73 -2.78 8.10 7.10
C TRP A 73 -4.27 8.31 6.76
N SER A 74 -5.09 8.78 7.71
CA SER A 74 -6.49 9.15 7.45
C SER A 74 -6.63 10.48 6.70
N ARG A 75 -5.55 11.27 6.60
CA ARG A 75 -5.50 12.54 5.87
C ARG A 75 -5.18 12.31 4.40
N ASN A 76 -5.34 13.33 3.55
CA ASN A 76 -4.99 13.20 2.13
C ASN A 76 -3.52 12.80 1.92
N ALA A 77 -3.24 12.14 0.79
CA ALA A 77 -1.94 11.53 0.51
C ALA A 77 -0.79 12.55 0.51
N MET A 78 -1.07 13.79 0.08
CA MET A 78 -0.07 14.86 0.08
C MET A 78 0.30 15.28 1.50
N THR A 79 -0.67 15.31 2.42
CA THR A 79 -0.44 15.63 3.82
C THR A 79 0.36 14.52 4.50
N ALA A 80 -0.02 13.26 4.30
CA ALA A 80 0.75 12.13 4.81
C ALA A 80 2.20 12.12 4.28
N ALA A 81 2.39 12.37 2.97
CA ALA A 81 3.73 12.47 2.38
C ALA A 81 4.57 13.62 2.98
N ASN A 82 3.94 14.76 3.25
CA ASN A 82 4.59 15.89 3.89
C ASN A 82 4.98 15.57 5.35
N GLU A 83 4.11 14.89 6.11
CA GLU A 83 4.40 14.47 7.49
C GLU A 83 5.58 13.49 7.54
N ILE A 84 5.64 12.53 6.60
CA ILE A 84 6.77 11.61 6.46
C ILE A 84 8.06 12.38 6.14
N SER A 85 8.00 13.29 5.18
CA SER A 85 9.17 14.01 4.68
C SER A 85 9.71 15.02 5.69
N PHE A 86 8.85 15.92 6.18
CA PHE A 86 9.24 16.95 7.15
C PHE A 86 9.46 16.38 8.56
N GLY A 87 8.89 15.22 8.88
CA GLY A 87 9.20 14.47 10.09
C GLY A 87 10.54 13.74 10.06
N GLY A 88 11.30 13.80 8.96
CA GLY A 88 12.60 13.12 8.82
C GLY A 88 12.49 11.60 8.71
N ASN A 89 11.33 11.08 8.30
CA ASN A 89 11.05 9.64 8.24
C ASN A 89 11.11 9.07 6.81
N ALA A 90 11.40 9.87 5.78
CA ALA A 90 11.35 9.43 4.38
C ALA A 90 12.21 8.17 4.11
N GLU A 91 13.48 8.17 4.53
CA GLU A 91 14.34 6.98 4.37
C GLU A 91 13.86 5.80 5.22
N ARG A 92 13.48 6.07 6.49
CA ARG A 92 12.98 5.04 7.41
C ARG A 92 11.71 4.38 6.88
N PHE A 93 10.81 5.15 6.29
CA PHE A 93 9.61 4.67 5.63
C PHE A 93 9.96 3.68 4.52
N GLY A 94 10.85 4.05 3.60
CA GLY A 94 11.32 3.15 2.55
C GLY A 94 11.97 1.88 3.10
N PHE A 95 12.83 2.01 4.13
CA PHE A 95 13.48 0.87 4.78
C PHE A 95 12.49 -0.07 5.46
N GLN A 96 11.45 0.45 6.12
CA GLN A 96 10.42 -0.40 6.73
C GLN A 96 9.65 -1.20 5.69
N LEU A 97 9.25 -0.57 4.58
CA LEU A 97 8.58 -1.28 3.48
C LEU A 97 9.45 -2.42 2.95
N MET A 98 10.73 -2.16 2.68
CA MET A 98 11.67 -3.17 2.19
C MET A 98 11.99 -4.26 3.22
N ALA A 99 12.09 -3.92 4.51
CA ALA A 99 12.32 -4.89 5.59
C ALA A 99 11.19 -5.92 5.70
N HIS A 100 9.98 -5.55 5.26
CA HIS A 100 8.82 -6.44 5.15
C HIS A 100 8.64 -7.03 3.74
N GLY A 101 9.66 -6.98 2.88
CA GLY A 101 9.63 -7.57 1.53
C GLY A 101 8.92 -6.72 0.47
N GLY A 102 8.60 -5.46 0.80
CA GLY A 102 7.97 -4.52 -0.12
C GLY A 102 8.86 -4.19 -1.31
N GLN A 103 8.27 -4.24 -2.49
CA GLN A 103 8.86 -3.80 -3.74
C GLN A 103 8.13 -2.57 -4.28
N HIS A 104 8.71 -1.97 -5.32
CA HIS A 104 8.01 -0.93 -6.08
C HIS A 104 6.62 -1.45 -6.49
N PRO A 105 5.53 -0.66 -6.39
CA PRO A 105 4.16 -1.14 -6.66
C PRO A 105 3.89 -1.75 -8.04
N ASN A 106 4.81 -1.56 -8.99
CA ASN A 106 4.75 -2.11 -10.35
C ASN A 106 5.82 -3.19 -10.61
N ALA A 107 6.32 -3.82 -9.55
CA ALA A 107 7.37 -4.85 -9.62
C ALA A 107 6.85 -6.24 -10.02
#